data_AF-A0A524JJG3-F1
#
_entry.id   AF-A0A524JJG3-F1
#
_cell.length_a   1.000
_cell.length_b   1.000
_cell.length_c   1.000
_cell.angle_alpha   90.00
_cell.angle_beta   90.00
_cell.angle_gamma   90.00
#
_symmetry.space_group_name_H-M   'P 1'
#
loop_
_entity.id
_entity.type
_entity.pdbx_description
1 polymer ?
#
loop_
_entity_poly.entity_id
_entity_poly.type
_entity_poly.pdbx_seq_one_letter_code
_entity_poly.pdbx_strand_id
1 'polypeptide(L)' 'MAKAQENSADIENWLKLIRADGVGPVTFAKMIKHFGSAERILGASVSELAKIDGIGFKT' A
#
# COMPACT_ATOMS: atom_id res chain seq x y z
N MET A 1 18.86 -26.89 -11.27
CA MET A 1 17.70 -26.00 -11.49
C MET A 1 18.14 -24.59 -11.14
N ALA A 2 18.05 -23.63 -12.05
CA ALA A 2 18.42 -22.25 -11.75
C ALA A 2 17.42 -21.68 -10.73
N LYS A 3 17.92 -21.14 -9.61
CA LYS A 3 17.09 -20.48 -8.61
C LYS A 3 16.47 -19.24 -9.28
N ALA A 4 15.14 -19.17 -9.32
CA ALA A 4 14.46 -17.98 -9.84
C ALA A 4 14.92 -16.77 -9.02
N GLN A 5 15.47 -15.76 -9.70
CA GLN A 5 15.78 -14.47 -9.09
C GLN A 5 14.45 -13.86 -8.65
N GLU A 6 14.27 -13.58 -7.36
CA GLU A 6 13.14 -12.78 -6.89
C GLU A 6 13.32 -11.35 -7.40
N ASN A 7 12.70 -11.07 -8.54
CA ASN A 7 12.64 -9.73 -9.08
C ASN A 7 11.58 -8.97 -8.28
N SER A 8 11.99 -7.87 -7.65
CA SER A 8 11.15 -6.95 -6.87
C SER A 8 10.49 -7.61 -5.65
N ALA A 9 11.19 -7.54 -4.50
CA ALA A 9 10.60 -7.86 -3.21
C ALA A 9 9.26 -7.10 -3.03
N ASP A 10 8.26 -7.79 -2.48
CA ASP A 10 6.92 -7.25 -2.18
C ASP A 10 6.02 -6.88 -3.37
N ILE A 11 6.36 -7.27 -4.61
CA ILE A 11 5.57 -6.90 -5.80
C ILE A 11 4.08 -7.25 -5.67
N GLU A 12 3.74 -8.37 -5.02
CA GLU A 12 2.34 -8.77 -4.79
C GLU A 12 1.59 -7.76 -3.91
N ASN A 13 2.22 -7.27 -2.85
CA ASN A 13 1.62 -6.29 -1.93
C ASN A 13 1.42 -4.94 -2.63
N TRP A 14 2.35 -4.55 -3.49
CA TRP A 14 2.23 -3.33 -4.29
C TRP A 14 1.06 -3.43 -5.28
N LEU A 15 0.91 -4.58 -5.94
CA LEU A 15 -0.20 -4.83 -6.87
C LEU A 15 -1.56 -4.85 -6.16
N LYS A 16 -1.64 -5.43 -4.96
CA LYS A 16 -2.88 -5.39 -4.14
C LYS A 16 -3.29 -3.96 -3.81
N LEU A 17 -2.34 -3.13 -3.38
CA LEU A 17 -2.61 -1.75 -3.01
C LEU A 17 -3.08 -0.88 -4.18
N ILE A 18 -2.37 -0.92 -5.32
CA ILE A 18 -2.73 -0.07 -6.47
C ILE A 18 -4.06 -0.48 -7.14
N ARG A 19 -4.53 -1.70 -6.86
CA ARG A 19 -5.82 -2.21 -7.37
C ARG A 19 -6.96 -2.05 -6.38
N ALA A 20 -6.68 -1.59 -5.15
CA ALA A 20 -7.71 -1.35 -4.15
C ALA A 20 -8.59 -0.15 -4.55
N ASP A 21 -9.89 -0.27 -4.33
CA ASP A 21 -10.83 0.80 -4.63
C ASP A 21 -10.51 2.07 -3.81
N GLY A 22 -10.57 3.23 -4.47
CA GLY A 22 -10.17 4.51 -3.87
C GLY A 22 -8.66 4.72 -3.72
N VAL A 23 -7.81 3.76 -4.09
CA VAL A 23 -6.35 3.92 -4.08
C VAL A 23 -5.85 4.32 -5.46
N GLY A 24 -5.78 5.63 -5.70
CA GLY A 24 -5.10 6.19 -6.85
C GLY A 24 -3.58 6.36 -6.63
N PRO A 25 -2.82 6.75 -7.67
CA PRO A 25 -1.37 6.93 -7.59
C PRO A 25 -0.93 7.92 -6.50
N VAL A 26 -1.70 9.00 -6.29
CA VAL A 26 -1.42 10.00 -5.25
C VAL A 26 -1.60 9.42 -3.86
N THR A 27 -2.71 8.72 -3.62
CA THR A 27 -2.99 8.05 -2.34
C THR A 27 -1.93 7.00 -2.03
N PHE A 28 -1.58 6.18 -3.02
CA PHE A 28 -0.52 5.18 -2.91
C PHE A 28 0.81 5.81 -2.49
N ALA A 29 1.25 6.88 -3.16
CA ALA A 29 2.49 7.56 -2.82
C ALA A 29 2.47 8.14 -1.39
N LYS A 30 1.34 8.72 -0.95
CA LYS A 30 1.16 9.19 0.42
C LYS A 30 1.25 8.05 1.44
N MET A 31 0.63 6.90 1.16
CA MET A 31 0.69 5.72 2.03
C MET A 31 2.12 5.19 2.16
N ILE A 32 2.85 5.05 1.05
CA ILE A 32 4.25 4.60 1.07
C ILE A 32 5.13 5.59 1.84
N LYS A 33 4.93 6.90 1.65
CA LYS A 33 5.65 7.92 2.41
C LYS A 33 5.37 7.86 3.92
N HIS A 34 4.14 7.53 4.32
CA HIS A 34 3.74 7.49 5.74
C HIS A 34 4.17 6.18 6.44
N PHE A 35 3.95 5.03 5.80
CA PHE A 35 4.14 3.72 6.42
C PHE A 35 5.49 3.06 6.05
N GLY A 36 6.10 3.44 4.93
CA GLY A 36 7.40 2.95 4.47
C GLY A 36 7.37 1.65 3.68
N SER A 37 6.34 0.80 3.83
CA SER A 37 6.21 -0.44 3.04
C SER A 37 4.76 -0.80 2.74
N ALA A 38 4.56 -1.52 1.63
CA ALA A 38 3.25 -2.03 1.23
C ALA A 38 2.65 -3.01 2.25
N GLU A 39 3.48 -3.87 2.84
CA GLU A 39 3.07 -4.81 3.89
C GLU A 39 2.50 -4.07 5.10
N ARG A 40 3.18 -3.01 5.57
CA ARG A 40 2.72 -2.24 6.73
C ARG A 40 1.40 -1.51 6.45
N ILE A 41 1.19 -1.04 5.23
CA ILE A 41 -0.07 -0.40 4.82
C ILE A 41 -1.21 -1.41 4.86
N LEU A 42 -1.00 -2.61 4.32
CA LEU A 42 -2.00 -3.68 4.30
C LEU A 42 -2.37 -4.19 5.70
N GLY A 43 -1.44 -4.10 6.65
CA GLY A 43 -1.66 -4.42 8.07
C GLY A 43 -2.15 -3.26 8.94
N ALA A 44 -2.24 -2.05 8.40
CA ALA A 44 -2.62 -0.86 9.18
C ALA A 44 -4.11 -0.87 9.55
N SER A 45 -4.43 -0.40 10.74
CA SER A 45 -5.83 -0.19 11.13
C SER A 45 -6.47 0.98 10.37
N VAL A 46 -7.80 0.99 10.29
CA VAL A 46 -8.56 2.09 9.66
C VAL A 46 -8.21 3.44 10.31
N SER A 47 -8.06 3.47 11.64
CA SER A 47 -7.69 4.67 12.39
C SER A 47 -6.28 5.17 12.08
N GLU A 48 -5.34 4.29 11.71
CA GLU A 48 -4.01 4.70 11.25
C GLU A 48 -4.04 5.20 9.82
N LEU A 49 -4.80 4.55 8.93
CA LEU A 49 -4.97 4.99 7.55
C LEU A 49 -5.62 6.38 7.48
N ALA A 50 -6.59 6.66 8.34
CA ALA A 50 -7.26 7.96 8.43
C ALA A 50 -6.35 9.12 8.91
N LYS A 51 -5.12 8.84 9.39
CA LYS A 51 -4.14 9.89 9.71
C LYS A 51 -3.45 10.45 8.46
N ILE A 52 -3.60 9.79 7.31
CA ILE A 52 -3.10 10.30 6.04
C ILE A 52 -4.09 11.33 5.52
N ASP A 53 -3.59 12.55 5.29
CA ASP A 53 -4.36 13.62 4.67
C ASP A 53 -5.00 13.18 3.35
N GLY A 54 -6.33 13.34 3.25
CA GLY A 54 -7.15 12.92 2.11
C GLY A 54 -7.63 11.47 2.15
N ILE A 55 -7.34 10.71 3.21
CA ILE A 55 -7.93 9.39 3.46
C ILE A 55 -8.93 9.51 4.62
N GLY A 56 -10.17 9.10 4.37
CA GLY A 56 -11.24 9.13 5.36
C GLY A 56 -12.29 8.06 5.09
N PHE A 57 -13.34 8.06 5.90
CA PHE A 57 -14.46 7.14 5.74
C PHE A 57 -15.27 7.52 4.50
N LYS A 58 -15.53 6.53 3.62
CA LYS A 58 -16.63 6.64 2.64
C LYS A 58 -17.93 6.44 3.42
N THR A 59 -18.68 7.53 3.63
CA THR A 59 -20.02 7.53 4.22
C THR A 59 -21.08 7.48 3.14
#